data_AF-A0A2U2S5G5-F1
#
_entry.id   AF-A0A2U2S5G5-F1
#
_cell.length_a   1.000
_cell.length_b   1.000
_cell.length_c   1.000
_cell.angle_alpha   90.00
_cell.angle_beta   90.00
_cell.angle_gamma   90.00
#
_symmetry.space_group_name_H-M   'P 1'
#
loop_
_entity.id
_entity.type
_entity.pdbx_description
1 polymer ?
#
loop_
_entity_poly.entity_id
_entity_poly.type
_entity_poly.pdbx_seq_one_letter_code
_entity_poly.pdbx_strand_id
1 'polypeptide(L)' 'MDTPNPPSIASFVIRFVIEPGASAYRGEIRHVQTGEEIRFDAWPEAVEFIRRFVPLEAEEPPCA' A
#
# COMPACT_ATOMS: atom_id res chain seq x y z
N MET A 1 -9.73 14.48 28.49
CA MET A 1 -9.56 15.20 27.20
C MET A 1 -9.13 14.14 26.21
N ASP A 2 -10.06 13.59 25.45
CA ASP A 2 -9.74 12.76 24.29
C ASP A 2 -9.11 13.67 23.24
N THR A 3 -7.78 13.73 23.23
CA THR A 3 -7.06 14.25 22.07
C THR A 3 -7.35 13.29 20.92
N PRO A 4 -8.03 13.73 19.85
CA PRO A 4 -8.24 12.86 18.69
C PRO A 4 -6.85 12.48 18.20
N ASN A 5 -6.53 11.19 18.29
CA ASN A 5 -5.30 10.66 17.73
C ASN A 5 -5.26 11.12 16.28
N PRO A 6 -4.18 11.78 15.81
CA PRO A 6 -4.11 12.26 14.45
C PRO A 6 -4.38 11.06 13.52
N PRO A 7 -5.23 11.22 12.49
CA PRO A 7 -5.51 10.13 11.57
C PRO A 7 -4.17 9.63 11.04
N SER A 8 -3.89 8.34 11.24
CA SER A 8 -2.68 7.70 10.73
C SER A 8 -2.84 7.53 9.22
N ILE A 9 -2.67 8.64 8.49
CA ILE A 9 -2.70 8.65 7.03
C ILE A 9 -1.44 7.92 6.57
N ALA A 10 -1.58 6.72 6.01
CA ALA A 10 -0.50 6.03 5.32
C ALA A 10 -0.42 6.51 3.87
N SER A 11 0.75 6.95 3.41
CA SER A 11 0.95 7.46 2.05
C SER A 11 1.89 6.55 1.26
N PHE A 12 1.46 6.13 0.08
CA PHE A 12 2.22 5.25 -0.80
C PHE A 12 2.35 5.87 -2.18
N VAL A 13 3.53 5.73 -2.78
CA VAL A 13 3.78 6.06 -4.20
C VAL A 13 3.88 4.76 -4.95
N ILE A 14 3.05 4.58 -5.97
CA ILE A 14 3.08 3.42 -6.85
C ILE A 14 3.50 3.88 -8.24
N ARG A 15 4.56 3.27 -8.78
CA ARG A 15 5.09 3.53 -10.12
C ARG A 15 4.93 2.28 -10.95
N PHE A 16 4.32 2.42 -12.11
CA PHE A 16 4.28 1.38 -13.14
C PHE A 16 5.21 1.79 -14.27
N VAL A 17 6.17 0.95 -14.59
CA VAL A 17 7.08 1.12 -15.72
C VAL A 17 6.73 0.06 -16.75
N ILE A 18 6.34 0.50 -17.94
CA ILE A 18 6.09 -0.40 -19.08
C ILE A 18 7.14 -0.05 -20.13
N GLU A 19 8.01 -1.00 -20.44
CA GLU A 19 8.99 -0.82 -21.50
C GLU A 19 8.32 -0.98 -22.87
N PRO A 20 8.65 -0.14 -23.86
CA PRO A 20 8.09 -0.26 -25.20
C PRO A 20 8.48 -1.61 -25.81
N GLY A 21 7.49 -2.46 -26.07
CA GLY A 21 7.68 -3.83 -26.58
C GLY A 21 7.63 -4.93 -25.52
N ALA A 22 7.54 -4.59 -24.24
CA ALA A 22 7.30 -5.56 -23.17
C ALA A 22 5.80 -5.84 -23.00
N SER A 23 5.44 -7.11 -22.81
CA SER A 23 4.07 -7.52 -22.43
C SER A 23 3.83 -7.51 -20.91
N ALA A 24 4.86 -7.19 -20.12
CA ALA A 24 4.81 -7.17 -18.66
C ALA A 24 5.14 -5.76 -18.14
N TYR A 25 4.45 -5.34 -17.07
CA TYR A 25 4.78 -4.11 -16.35
C TYR A 25 5.75 -4.44 -15.21
N ARG A 26 6.63 -3.49 -14.91
CA ARG A 26 7.43 -3.50 -13.69
C ARG A 26 6.87 -2.47 -12.73
N GLY A 27 6.29 -2.94 -11.63
CA GLY A 27 5.76 -2.11 -10.56
C GLY A 27 6.82 -1.80 -9.51
N GLU A 28 6.70 -0.63 -8.90
CA GLU A 28 7.44 -0.24 -7.70
C GLU A 28 6.47 0.46 -6.75
N ILE A 29 6.44 0.07 -5.48
CA ILE A 29 5.65 0.73 -4.45
C ILE A 29 6.58 1.20 -3.34
N ARG A 30 6.42 2.45 -2.92
CA ARG A 30 7.19 3.08 -1.85
C ARG A 30 6.27 3.66 -0.79
N HIS A 31 6.50 3.28 0.46
CA HIS A 31 5.89 3.90 1.62
C HIS A 31 6.60 5.21 1.93
N VAL A 32 5.87 6.32 1.92
CA VAL A 32 6.44 7.68 2.05
C VAL A 32 6.96 7.94 3.47
N GLN A 33 6.35 7.33 4.50
CA GLN A 33 6.71 7.59 5.90
C GLN A 33 7.93 6.82 6.36
N THR A 34 8.04 5.53 6.03
CA THR A 34 9.21 4.73 6.40
C THR A 34 10.31 4.78 5.35
N GLY A 35 9.99 5.22 4.13
CA GLY A 35 10.91 5.21 3.00
C GLY A 35 11.12 3.81 2.41
N GLU A 36 10.44 2.78 2.92
CA GLU A 36 10.53 1.42 2.40
C GLU A 36 9.94 1.33 1.00
N GLU A 37 10.64 0.66 0.10
CA GLU A 37 10.18 0.38 -1.25
C GLU A 37 10.30 -1.10 -1.58
N ILE A 38 9.37 -1.61 -2.38
CA ILE A 38 9.49 -2.92 -3.02
C ILE A 38 9.22 -2.79 -4.51
N ARG A 39 9.84 -3.67 -5.29
CA ARG A 39 9.51 -3.89 -6.70
C ARG A 39 8.56 -5.06 -6.77
N PHE A 40 7.53 -4.93 -7.59
CA PHE A 40 6.53 -5.97 -7.80
C PHE A 40 6.32 -6.16 -9.30
N ASP A 41 6.13 -7.40 -9.71
CA ASP A 41 5.77 -7.76 -11.08
C ASP A 41 4.28 -8.13 -11.15
N ALA A 42 3.65 -8.38 -10.00
CA ALA A 42 2.23 -8.63 -9.86
C ALA A 42 1.56 -7.75 -8.79
N TRP A 43 0.37 -7.25 -9.09
CA TRP A 43 -0.45 -6.45 -8.16
C TRP A 43 -0.62 -7.05 -6.74
N PRO A 44 -0.78 -8.38 -6.56
CA PRO A 44 -0.91 -8.97 -5.22
C PRO A 44 0.27 -8.66 -4.29
N GLU A 45 1.49 -8.54 -4.83
CA GLU A 45 2.68 -8.22 -4.03
C GLU A 45 2.61 -6.78 -3.49
N ALA A 46 2.09 -5.85 -4.28
CA ALA A 46 1.86 -4.47 -3.85
C ALA A 46 0.79 -4.41 -2.75
N VAL A 47 -0.27 -5.20 -2.87
CA VAL A 47 -1.35 -5.27 -1.87
C VAL A 47 -0.81 -5.81 -0.54
N GLU A 48 -0.03 -6.89 -0.57
CA GLU A 48 0.58 -7.45 0.64
C GLU A 48 1.53 -6.46 1.32
N PHE A 49 2.24 -5.63 0.54
CA PHE A 49 3.04 -4.53 1.11
C PHE A 49 2.17 -3.48 1.80
N ILE A 50 1.09 -3.02 1.16
CA ILE A 50 0.17 -2.02 1.76
C ILE A 50 -0.45 -2.55 3.05
N ARG A 51 -0.83 -3.83 3.07
CA ARG A 51 -1.41 -4.50 4.25
C ARG A 51 -0.52 -4.51 5.48
N ARG A 52 0.80 -4.38 5.32
CA ARG A 52 1.74 -4.28 6.44
C ARG A 52 1.66 -2.93 7.17
N PHE A 53 1.22 -1.88 6.47
CA PHE A 53 1.18 -0.50 6.98
C PHE A 53 -0.24 -0.01 7.22
N VAL A 54 -1.21 -0.53 6.47
CA VAL A 54 -2.64 -0.31 6.68
C VAL A 54 -3.19 -1.61 7.26
N PRO A 55 -3.40 -1.71 8.59
CA PRO A 55 -4.22 -2.76 9.13
C PRO A 55 -5.61 -2.55 8.56
N LEU A 56 -5.93 -3.29 7.49
CA LEU A 56 -7.30 -3.50 7.06
C LEU A 56 -7.91 -4.36 8.17
N GLU A 57 -8.30 -3.74 9.28
CA GLU A 57 -9.21 -4.35 10.24
C GLU A 57 -10.40 -4.79 9.40
N ALA A 58 -10.48 -6.12 9.23
CA ALA A 58 -11.61 -6.76 8.58
C ALA A 58 -12.86 -6.17 9.22
N GLU A 59 -13.77 -5.72 8.35
CA GLU A 59 -15.18 -5.46 8.62
C GLU A 59 -15.54 -5.23 10.08
N GLU A 60 -15.97 -4.00 10.37
CA GLU A 60 -16.79 -3.66 11.52
C GLU A 60 -17.63 -4.87 11.96
N PRO A 61 -17.55 -5.31 13.24
CA PRO A 61 -18.35 -6.43 13.70
C PRO A 61 -19.82 -6.16 13.36
N PRO A 62 -20.59 -7.15 12.85
CA PRO A 62 -22.01 -6.96 12.69
C PRO A 62 -22.58 -6.54 14.05
N CYS A 63 -23.16 -5.35 14.08
CA CYS A 63 -23.88 -4.81 15.23
C CYS A 63 -24.88 -5.88 15.72
N ALA A 64 -24.84 -6.15 17.03
CA ALA A 64 -25.69 -7.09 17.74
C ALA A 64 -27.19 -6.78 17.57
#